data_AF-A0A6A6BCG4-F1
#
_entry.id   AF-A0A6A6BCG4-F1
#
_cell.length_a   1.000
_cell.length_b   1.000
_cell.length_c   1.000
_cell.angle_alpha   90.00
_cell.angle_beta   90.00
_cell.angle_gamma   90.00
#
_symmetry.space_group_name_H-M   'P 1'
#
loop_
_entity.id
_entity.type
_entity.pdbx_description
1 polymer ?
#
loop_
_entity_poly.entity_id
_entity_poly.type
_entity_poly.pdbx_seq_one_letter_code
_entity_poly.pdbx_strand_id
1 'polypeptide(L)'
;MSEPSILIGLHYRGRLSLGEHRARLGFAAFHWSIIIVGTPSDPHKIHRFDVTDGFIFNDDGTDANPTRDWIFQHQTTNSLAEITRYLGAVRVGKVLAPRMSAAEELKLFFEALPLPRKENAEGEEEQEQNCVSWVRAAVRALETSAWCQLAEQPLNLDDLMGFALTHADTRIRDLIAIPDVIDYPRQEKKREGAVRALISYIKRPRKG
;
A
#
# COMPACT_ATOMS: atom_id res chain seq x y z
N MET A 1 10.12 -10.87 18.16
CA MET A 1 9.89 -9.54 17.57
C MET A 1 9.42 -9.74 16.13
N SER A 2 8.34 -9.08 15.71
CA SER A 2 7.87 -9.14 14.32
C SER A 2 8.88 -8.47 13.38
N GLU A 3 9.10 -9.07 12.22
CA GLU A 3 9.99 -8.52 11.19
C GLU A 3 9.45 -7.16 10.69
N PRO A 4 10.29 -6.11 10.58
CA PRO A 4 9.91 -4.83 10.00
C PRO A 4 9.20 -4.99 8.66
N SER A 5 7.93 -4.64 8.60
CA SER A 5 7.05 -4.95 7.47
C SER A 5 6.58 -3.70 6.75
N ILE A 6 6.46 -3.78 5.43
CA ILE A 6 5.83 -2.76 4.58
C ILE A 6 4.43 -3.26 4.24
N LEU A 7 3.43 -2.46 4.57
CA LEU A 7 2.03 -2.75 4.29
C LEU A 7 1.41 -1.64 3.42
N ILE A 8 0.43 -2.03 2.60
CA ILE A 8 -0.55 -1.12 2.02
C ILE A 8 -1.80 -1.19 2.89
N GLY A 9 -2.13 -0.08 3.56
CA GLY A 9 -3.32 0.05 4.39
C GLY A 9 -4.50 0.59 3.59
N LEU A 10 -5.68 0.02 3.83
CA LEU A 10 -6.96 0.53 3.33
C LEU A 10 -7.80 1.01 4.51
N HIS A 11 -8.43 2.18 4.32
CA HIS A 11 -9.24 2.83 5.33
C HIS A 11 -10.64 3.11 4.80
N TYR A 12 -11.63 2.88 5.65
CA TYR A 12 -13.03 3.07 5.34
C TYR A 12 -13.37 4.55 5.12
N ARG A 13 -14.04 4.89 4.03
CA ARG A 13 -14.47 6.24 3.68
C ARG A 13 -15.98 6.46 3.91
N GLY A 14 -16.60 5.69 4.80
CA GLY A 14 -18.03 5.83 5.05
C GLY A 14 -18.84 5.34 3.85
N ARG A 15 -19.87 6.12 3.47
CA ARG A 15 -20.75 5.80 2.33
C ARG A 15 -20.01 5.61 1.00
N LEU A 16 -18.83 6.22 0.84
CA LEU A 16 -18.03 6.07 -0.38
C LEU A 16 -17.50 4.65 -0.59
N SER A 17 -17.31 3.89 0.50
CA SER A 17 -16.81 2.51 0.45
C SER A 17 -17.91 1.46 0.32
N LEU A 18 -19.18 1.87 0.12
CA LEU A 18 -20.32 0.97 0.12
C LEU A 18 -21.17 1.12 -1.15
N GLY A 19 -21.89 0.05 -1.49
CA GLY A 19 -22.94 0.04 -2.52
C GLY A 19 -22.51 0.62 -3.87
N GLU A 20 -23.38 1.45 -4.45
CA GLU A 20 -23.14 2.07 -5.76
C GLU A 20 -21.92 3.01 -5.77
N HIS A 21 -21.62 3.68 -4.64
CA HIS A 21 -20.43 4.53 -4.55
C HIS A 21 -19.15 3.70 -4.68
N ARG A 22 -19.08 2.54 -4.02
CA ARG A 22 -17.96 1.61 -4.18
C ARG A 22 -17.83 1.13 -5.62
N ALA A 23 -18.92 0.76 -6.26
CA ALA A 23 -18.91 0.32 -7.66
C ALA A 23 -18.38 1.42 -8.59
N ARG A 24 -18.84 2.66 -8.41
CA ARG A 24 -18.46 3.81 -9.24
C ARG A 24 -17.02 4.28 -9.01
N LEU A 25 -16.56 4.34 -7.76
CA LEU A 25 -15.26 4.92 -7.39
C LEU A 25 -14.09 3.94 -7.55
N GLY A 26 -14.34 2.64 -7.69
CA GLY A 26 -13.27 1.65 -7.84
C GLY A 26 -12.29 1.70 -6.66
N PHE A 27 -11.00 1.88 -6.96
CA PHE A 27 -9.94 2.02 -5.94
C PHE A 27 -10.16 3.22 -5.01
N ALA A 28 -10.68 4.34 -5.51
CA ALA A 28 -10.87 5.57 -4.73
C ALA A 28 -12.02 5.46 -3.70
N ALA A 29 -12.77 4.35 -3.70
CA ALA A 29 -13.79 4.07 -2.70
C ALA A 29 -13.22 3.92 -1.28
N PHE A 30 -11.93 3.61 -1.17
CA PHE A 30 -11.18 3.55 0.09
C PHE A 30 -10.09 4.61 0.10
N HIS A 31 -9.64 4.97 1.30
CA HIS A 31 -8.42 5.77 1.46
C HIS A 31 -7.24 4.82 1.59
N TRP A 32 -6.10 5.18 0.99
CA TRP A 32 -4.94 4.31 0.89
C TRP A 32 -3.73 4.94 1.59
N SER A 33 -2.92 4.10 2.23
CA SER A 33 -1.69 4.54 2.92
C SER A 33 -0.58 3.51 2.78
N ILE A 34 0.67 3.95 2.88
CA ILE A 34 1.79 3.05 3.19
C ILE A 34 1.96 2.99 4.71
N ILE A 35 2.08 1.77 5.25
CA ILE A 35 2.29 1.54 6.68
C ILE A 35 3.59 0.76 6.86
N ILE A 36 4.48 1.28 7.70
CA ILE A 36 5.70 0.60 8.13
C ILE A 36 5.50 0.14 9.57
N VAL A 37 5.49 -1.18 9.77
CA VAL A 37 5.33 -1.79 11.10
C VAL A 37 6.70 -2.18 11.63
N GLY A 38 7.12 -1.48 12.68
CA GLY A 38 8.43 -1.65 13.29
C GLY A 38 9.54 -1.08 12.40
N THR A 39 10.49 -0.41 13.04
CA THR A 39 11.77 -0.01 12.44
C THR A 39 12.91 -0.60 13.27
N PRO A 40 14.14 -0.66 12.74
CA PRO A 40 15.29 -1.14 13.52
C PRO A 40 15.53 -0.30 14.78
N SER A 41 15.27 1.02 14.72
CA SER A 41 15.39 1.94 15.85
C SER A 41 14.22 1.89 16.81
N ASP A 42 13.02 1.61 16.29
CA ASP A 42 11.79 1.58 17.07
C ASP A 42 10.89 0.42 16.60
N PRO A 43 11.10 -0.80 17.15
CA PRO A 43 10.41 -2.00 16.72
C PRO A 43 8.93 -2.04 17.13
N HIS A 44 8.49 -1.14 18.01
CA HIS A 44 7.12 -1.08 18.51
C HIS A 44 6.27 0.00 17.83
N LYS A 45 6.92 0.91 17.10
CA LYS A 45 6.24 2.00 16.41
C LYS A 45 5.76 1.60 15.03
N ILE A 46 4.57 2.08 14.71
CA ILE A 46 3.98 2.00 13.38
C ILE A 46 4.00 3.41 12.79
N HIS A 47 4.47 3.52 11.56
CA HIS A 47 4.48 4.75 10.79
C HIS A 47 3.49 4.62 9.64
N ARG A 48 2.54 5.54 9.54
CA ARG A 48 1.58 5.63 8.45
C ARG A 48 1.89 6.86 7.61
N PHE A 49 1.94 6.68 6.30
CA PHE A 49 2.17 7.72 5.31
C PHE A 49 1.03 7.72 4.30
N ASP A 50 0.43 8.87 4.06
CA ASP A 50 -0.58 9.04 3.01
C ASP A 50 -0.67 10.50 2.54
N VAL A 51 -1.62 10.74 1.64
CA VAL A 51 -1.97 12.09 1.19
C VAL A 51 -3.47 12.29 1.29
N THR A 52 -3.91 13.47 1.73
CA THR A 52 -5.32 13.82 1.87
C THR A 52 -5.59 15.22 1.34
N ASP A 53 -6.72 15.40 0.67
CA ASP A 53 -7.33 16.69 0.31
C ASP A 53 -8.48 17.06 1.27
N GLY A 54 -8.70 16.23 2.30
CA GLY A 54 -9.80 16.39 3.24
C GLY A 54 -9.63 17.54 4.23
N PHE A 55 -10.63 17.69 5.09
CA PHE A 55 -10.59 18.61 6.22
C PHE A 55 -9.46 18.22 7.18
N ILE A 56 -8.68 19.22 7.56
CA ILE A 56 -7.69 19.11 8.63
C ILE A 56 -8.08 20.17 9.64
N PHE A 57 -8.43 19.78 10.86
CA PHE A 57 -8.84 20.74 11.87
C PHE A 57 -7.66 21.10 12.77
N ASN A 58 -7.46 22.40 12.99
CA ASN A 58 -6.63 22.91 14.06
C ASN A 58 -7.30 22.69 15.42
N ASP A 59 -6.56 22.92 16.51
CA ASP A 59 -7.07 22.77 17.89
C ASP A 59 -8.28 23.67 18.18
N ASP A 60 -8.40 24.81 17.49
CA ASP A 60 -9.53 25.73 17.59
C ASP A 60 -10.73 25.33 16.70
N GLY A 61 -10.64 24.19 16.00
CA GLY A 61 -11.67 23.69 15.10
C GLY A 61 -11.71 24.37 13.73
N THR A 62 -10.77 25.27 13.43
CA THR A 62 -10.66 25.86 12.09
C THR A 62 -10.12 24.86 11.09
N ASP A 63 -10.65 24.89 9.87
CA ASP A 63 -10.15 24.07 8.78
C ASP A 63 -8.83 24.62 8.26
N ALA A 64 -7.75 23.90 8.52
CA ALA A 64 -6.39 24.15 8.07
C ALA A 64 -6.16 23.82 6.58
N ASN A 65 -7.12 23.16 5.91
CA ASN A 65 -7.07 22.88 4.48
C ASN A 65 -8.32 23.37 3.73
N PRO A 66 -8.63 24.68 3.78
CA PRO A 66 -9.88 25.21 3.23
C PRO A 66 -9.91 25.11 1.69
N THR A 67 -8.75 25.14 1.05
CA THR A 67 -8.56 25.00 -0.40
C THR A 67 -8.63 23.55 -0.87
N ARG A 68 -8.66 22.57 0.04
CA ARG A 68 -8.59 21.13 -0.27
C ARG A 68 -7.34 20.76 -1.03
N ASP A 69 -6.22 21.42 -0.76
CA ASP A 69 -4.94 21.05 -1.36
C ASP A 69 -4.54 19.65 -0.89
N TRP A 70 -3.88 18.89 -1.77
CA TRP A 70 -3.31 17.61 -1.37
C TRP A 70 -2.19 17.87 -0.37
N ILE A 71 -2.26 17.19 0.78
CA ILE A 71 -1.32 17.34 1.88
C ILE A 71 -0.76 15.96 2.22
N PHE A 72 0.57 15.85 2.27
CA PHE A 72 1.25 14.67 2.81
C PHE A 72 1.07 14.60 4.33
N GLN A 73 0.73 13.41 4.84
CA GLN A 73 0.63 13.15 6.26
C GLN A 73 1.57 12.02 6.67
N HIS A 74 2.23 12.23 7.81
CA HIS A 74 2.94 11.20 8.55
C HIS A 74 2.36 11.12 9.95
N GLN A 75 1.83 9.94 10.28
CA GLN A 75 1.26 9.65 11.60
C GLN A 75 2.02 8.49 12.23
N THR A 76 2.08 8.47 13.57
CA THR A 76 2.67 7.35 14.30
C THR A 76 1.74 6.83 15.38
N THR A 77 1.80 5.53 15.63
CA THR A 77 0.94 4.82 16.59
C THR A 77 1.67 3.56 17.08
N ASN A 78 1.21 2.98 18.19
CA ASN A 78 1.72 1.71 18.71
C ASN A 78 0.90 0.49 18.24
N SER A 79 -0.21 0.70 17.52
CA SER A 79 -1.11 -0.37 17.06
C SER A 79 -1.87 0.00 15.80
N LEU A 80 -2.09 -0.96 14.90
CA LEU A 80 -2.92 -0.76 13.71
C LEU A 80 -4.36 -0.36 14.08
N ALA A 81 -4.86 -0.84 15.22
CA ALA A 81 -6.22 -0.56 15.69
C ALA A 81 -6.43 0.92 16.11
N GLU A 82 -5.37 1.66 16.42
CA GLU A 82 -5.44 3.09 16.74
C GLU A 82 -5.53 3.96 15.48
N ILE A 83 -5.30 3.38 14.29
CA ILE A 83 -5.38 4.11 13.03
C ILE A 83 -6.85 4.38 12.70
N THR A 84 -7.20 5.67 12.63
CA THR A 84 -8.57 6.12 12.35
C THR A 84 -9.12 5.51 11.06
N ARG A 85 -10.28 4.83 11.19
CA ARG A 85 -10.99 4.14 10.11
C ARG A 85 -10.20 3.04 9.40
N TYR A 86 -9.17 2.50 10.06
CA TYR A 86 -8.45 1.34 9.57
C TYR A 86 -9.39 0.17 9.31
N LEU A 87 -9.28 -0.41 8.11
CA LEU A 87 -10.10 -1.53 7.69
C LEU A 87 -9.28 -2.82 7.58
N GLY A 88 -8.09 -2.73 6.99
CA GLY A 88 -7.17 -3.84 6.82
C GLY A 88 -5.94 -3.42 6.05
N ALA A 89 -4.97 -4.34 5.92
CA ALA A 89 -3.75 -4.08 5.17
C ALA A 89 -3.22 -5.32 4.45
N VAL A 90 -2.46 -5.09 3.39
CA VAL A 90 -1.71 -6.13 2.69
C VAL A 90 -0.23 -5.94 2.96
N ARG A 91 0.44 -6.96 3.48
CA ARG A 91 1.90 -6.99 3.60
C ARG A 91 2.50 -7.21 2.22
N VAL A 92 3.29 -6.25 1.75
CA VAL A 92 3.88 -6.22 0.40
C VAL A 92 5.39 -6.31 0.40
N GLY A 93 6.02 -6.26 1.57
CA GLY A 93 7.47 -6.31 1.68
C GLY A 93 7.96 -6.14 3.09
N LYS A 94 9.27 -5.91 3.21
CA LYS A 94 9.96 -5.74 4.47
C LYS A 94 11.07 -4.71 4.39
N VAL A 95 11.39 -4.12 5.54
CA VAL A 95 12.52 -3.19 5.68
C VAL A 95 13.80 -3.99 5.96
N LEU A 96 14.87 -3.68 5.24
CA LEU A 96 16.18 -4.31 5.40
C LEU A 96 16.98 -3.54 6.46
N ALA A 97 16.82 -3.94 7.72
CA ALA A 97 17.59 -3.48 8.88
C ALA A 97 19.08 -3.80 8.67
N PRO A 98 19.92 -2.87 8.19
CA PRO A 98 20.21 -1.63 8.91
C PRO A 98 20.17 -0.35 8.05
N ARG A 99 19.69 -0.41 6.81
CA ARG A 99 19.86 0.68 5.82
C ARG A 99 18.95 1.88 6.01
N MET A 100 17.88 1.71 6.76
CA MET A 100 16.95 2.78 7.09
C MET A 100 16.71 2.69 8.58
N SER A 101 17.34 3.61 9.29
CA SER A 101 17.53 3.52 10.73
C SER A 101 16.75 4.58 11.49
N ALA A 102 16.20 5.59 10.80
CA ALA A 102 15.46 6.65 11.46
C ALA A 102 14.06 6.87 10.86
N ALA A 103 13.10 7.13 11.74
CA ALA A 103 11.75 7.58 11.39
C ALA A 103 11.74 8.81 10.47
N GLU A 104 12.73 9.68 10.62
CA GLU A 104 12.89 10.89 9.80
C GLU A 104 13.28 10.57 8.36
N GLU A 105 14.15 9.58 8.13
CA GLU A 105 14.54 9.13 6.78
C GLU A 105 13.32 8.59 6.01
N LEU A 106 12.49 7.82 6.71
CA LEU A 106 11.21 7.33 6.22
C LEU A 106 10.28 8.47 5.80
N LYS A 107 10.11 9.47 6.67
CA LYS A 107 9.27 10.64 6.38
C LYS A 107 9.78 11.37 5.15
N LEU A 108 11.07 11.70 5.12
CA LEU A 108 11.71 12.42 4.01
C LEU A 108 11.57 11.65 2.68
N PHE A 109 11.71 10.33 2.71
CA PHE A 109 11.53 9.48 1.54
C PHE A 109 10.12 9.60 0.95
N PHE A 110 9.08 9.47 1.77
CA PHE A 110 7.69 9.52 1.28
C PHE A 110 7.22 10.96 1.00
N GLU A 111 7.73 11.95 1.72
CA GLU A 111 7.45 13.38 1.53
C GLU A 111 8.01 13.90 0.19
N ALA A 112 9.11 13.31 -0.30
CA ALA A 112 9.70 13.67 -1.59
C ALA A 112 8.89 13.19 -2.81
N LEU A 113 7.86 12.34 -2.61
CA LEU A 113 7.02 11.87 -3.70
C LEU A 113 6.07 12.97 -4.18
N PRO A 114 5.80 13.05 -5.50
CA PRO A 114 4.87 14.05 -6.02
C PRO A 114 3.48 13.85 -5.43
N LEU A 115 2.88 14.94 -4.94
CA LEU A 115 1.49 14.96 -4.50
C LEU A 115 0.56 14.81 -5.70
N PRO A 116 -0.65 14.25 -5.52
CA PRO A 116 -1.64 14.20 -6.58
C PRO A 116 -1.95 15.59 -7.12
N ARG A 117 -2.17 15.70 -8.44
CA ARG A 117 -2.63 16.93 -9.08
C ARG A 117 -4.15 17.07 -8.95
N LYS A 118 -4.61 18.29 -8.74
CA LYS A 118 -6.04 18.60 -8.83
C LYS A 118 -6.46 18.64 -10.30
N GLU A 119 -7.62 18.07 -10.58
CA GLU A 119 -8.37 18.39 -11.79
C GLU A 119 -8.51 19.93 -11.83
N ASN A 120 -8.27 20.56 -12.99
CA ASN A 120 -8.14 22.01 -13.24
C ASN A 120 -6.71 22.59 -13.28
N ALA A 121 -5.65 21.81 -13.06
CA ALA A 121 -4.31 22.25 -13.46
C ALA A 121 -4.29 22.36 -15.00
N GLU A 122 -4.19 23.58 -15.51
CA GLU A 122 -4.43 23.95 -16.90
C GLU A 122 -3.72 23.03 -17.91
N GLY A 123 -4.48 22.44 -18.85
CA GLY A 123 -3.97 22.09 -20.18
C GLY A 123 -3.93 20.63 -20.60
N GLU A 124 -4.22 19.65 -19.74
CA GLU A 124 -4.12 18.24 -20.14
C GLU A 124 -5.32 17.43 -19.63
N GLU A 125 -5.84 16.52 -20.48
CA GLU A 125 -6.81 15.47 -20.12
C GLU A 125 -6.18 14.46 -19.13
N GLU A 126 -5.59 14.93 -18.04
CA GLU A 126 -4.94 14.09 -17.04
C GLU A 126 -6.00 13.46 -16.14
N GLN A 127 -5.98 12.12 -16.08
CA GLN A 127 -6.82 11.31 -15.19
C GLN A 127 -6.81 11.88 -13.76
N GLU A 128 -8.00 12.00 -13.13
CA GLU A 128 -8.14 12.41 -11.73
C GLU A 128 -7.12 11.68 -10.82
N GLN A 129 -6.19 12.45 -10.23
CA GLN A 129 -5.21 11.93 -9.29
C GLN A 129 -5.72 12.03 -7.85
N ASN A 130 -5.38 11.05 -7.01
CA ASN A 130 -5.84 10.98 -5.63
C ASN A 130 -4.89 10.13 -4.75
N CYS A 131 -5.27 9.81 -3.52
CA CYS A 131 -4.46 8.97 -2.62
C CYS A 131 -4.01 7.63 -3.24
N VAL A 132 -4.79 7.07 -4.17
CA VAL A 132 -4.45 5.83 -4.90
C VAL A 132 -3.26 6.06 -5.83
N SER A 133 -3.22 7.18 -6.58
CA SER A 133 -2.10 7.49 -7.47
C SER A 133 -0.82 7.76 -6.68
N TRP A 134 -0.93 8.40 -5.51
CA TRP A 134 0.22 8.57 -4.61
C TRP A 134 0.73 7.24 -4.06
N VAL A 135 -0.14 6.33 -3.60
CA VAL A 135 0.28 4.99 -3.14
C VAL A 135 0.93 4.19 -4.27
N ARG A 136 0.42 4.30 -5.49
CA ARG A 136 1.05 3.70 -6.69
C ARG A 136 2.48 4.25 -6.88
N ALA A 137 2.67 5.55 -6.80
CA ALA A 137 4.00 6.18 -6.87
C ALA A 137 4.92 5.71 -5.73
N ALA A 138 4.40 5.63 -4.51
CA ALA A 138 5.14 5.15 -3.35
C ALA A 138 5.62 3.71 -3.50
N VAL A 139 4.75 2.80 -3.98
CA VAL A 139 5.14 1.40 -4.25
C VAL A 139 6.21 1.32 -5.33
N ARG A 140 6.12 2.12 -6.40
CA ARG A 140 7.19 2.19 -7.42
C ARG A 140 8.51 2.69 -6.86
N ALA A 141 8.48 3.71 -6.00
CA ALA A 141 9.69 4.19 -5.34
C ALA A 141 10.31 3.11 -4.43
N LEU A 142 9.47 2.37 -3.70
CA LEU A 142 9.90 1.24 -2.87
C LEU A 142 10.54 0.11 -3.68
N GLU A 143 10.02 -0.22 -4.88
CA GLU A 143 10.64 -1.21 -5.78
C GLU A 143 12.09 -0.89 -6.11
N THR A 144 12.40 0.40 -6.28
CA THR A 144 13.77 0.87 -6.60
C THR A 144 14.64 1.12 -5.36
N SER A 145 14.07 0.98 -4.16
CA SER A 145 14.74 1.32 -2.91
C SER A 145 15.69 0.23 -2.44
N ALA A 146 16.95 0.57 -2.22
CA ALA A 146 17.96 -0.38 -1.74
C ALA A 146 17.79 -0.79 -0.26
N TRP A 147 16.90 -0.13 0.48
CA TRP A 147 16.65 -0.37 1.91
C TRP A 147 15.46 -1.29 2.19
N CYS A 148 14.73 -1.71 1.15
CA CYS A 148 13.56 -2.55 1.30
C CYS A 148 13.59 -3.73 0.34
N GLN A 149 12.78 -4.75 0.64
CA GLN A 149 12.53 -5.86 -0.26
C GLN A 149 11.02 -6.08 -0.37
N LEU A 150 10.47 -5.93 -1.57
CA LEU A 150 9.09 -6.28 -1.85
C LEU A 150 8.92 -7.79 -2.08
N ALA A 151 7.70 -8.29 -1.87
CA ALA A 151 7.36 -9.70 -1.95
C ALA A 151 7.60 -10.29 -3.36
N GLU A 152 7.47 -9.47 -4.39
CA GLU A 152 7.72 -9.81 -5.79
C GLU A 152 8.46 -8.64 -6.47
N GLN A 153 9.35 -8.98 -7.41
CA GLN A 153 10.03 -8.01 -8.28
C GLN A 153 10.24 -8.61 -9.69
N PRO A 154 9.79 -7.93 -10.77
CA PRO A 154 8.99 -6.70 -10.75
C PRO A 154 7.56 -6.98 -10.23
N LEU A 155 6.99 -6.05 -9.48
CA LEU A 155 5.65 -6.16 -8.94
C LEU A 155 4.62 -5.73 -9.99
N ASN A 156 3.62 -6.58 -10.23
CA ASN A 156 2.43 -6.16 -10.96
C ASN A 156 1.57 -5.28 -10.03
N LEU A 157 1.66 -3.96 -10.22
CA LEU A 157 0.99 -2.99 -9.38
C LEU A 157 -0.52 -3.08 -9.48
N ASP A 158 -1.09 -3.38 -10.66
CA ASP A 158 -2.54 -3.49 -10.80
C ASP A 158 -3.09 -4.73 -10.08
N ASP A 159 -2.38 -5.86 -10.16
CA ASP A 159 -2.74 -7.07 -9.42
C ASP A 159 -2.67 -6.83 -7.90
N LEU A 160 -1.62 -6.15 -7.42
CA LEU A 160 -1.49 -5.79 -6.01
C LEU A 160 -2.63 -4.89 -5.54
N MET A 161 -2.93 -3.83 -6.28
CA MET A 161 -4.00 -2.90 -5.91
C MET A 161 -5.35 -3.64 -5.95
N GLY A 162 -5.60 -4.48 -6.96
CA GLY A 162 -6.80 -5.33 -7.04
C GLY A 162 -6.93 -6.30 -5.87
N PHE A 163 -5.83 -6.93 -5.48
CA PHE A 163 -5.77 -7.84 -4.33
C PHE A 163 -6.09 -7.11 -3.02
N ALA A 164 -5.49 -5.94 -2.80
CA ALA A 164 -5.72 -5.14 -1.61
C ALA A 164 -7.15 -4.59 -1.53
N LEU A 165 -7.72 -4.19 -2.67
CA LEU A 165 -9.12 -3.78 -2.76
C LEU A 165 -10.08 -4.93 -2.44
N THR A 166 -9.83 -6.13 -3.00
CA THR A 166 -10.62 -7.34 -2.73
C THR A 166 -10.57 -7.71 -1.25
N HIS A 167 -9.41 -7.57 -0.61
CA HIS A 167 -9.27 -7.78 0.82
C HIS A 167 -10.14 -6.79 1.63
N ALA A 168 -10.08 -5.50 1.34
CA ALA A 168 -10.93 -4.51 2.01
C ALA A 168 -12.43 -4.78 1.81
N ASP A 169 -12.85 -5.10 0.58
CA ASP A 169 -14.25 -5.44 0.26
C ASP A 169 -14.75 -6.69 1.00
N THR A 170 -13.86 -7.62 1.31
CA THR A 170 -14.17 -8.82 2.10
C THR A 170 -14.19 -8.49 3.60
N ARG A 171 -13.18 -7.76 4.06
CA ARG A 171 -12.97 -7.38 5.46
C ARG A 171 -14.10 -6.52 5.99
N ILE A 172 -14.64 -5.60 5.19
CA ILE A 172 -15.75 -4.72 5.61
C ILE A 172 -17.05 -5.48 5.88
N ARG A 173 -17.21 -6.69 5.32
CA ARG A 173 -18.41 -7.53 5.52
C ARG A 173 -18.33 -8.32 6.82
N ASP A 174 -17.12 -8.70 7.24
CA ASP A 174 -16.89 -9.43 8.48
C ASP A 174 -15.54 -9.04 9.09
N LEU A 175 -15.62 -8.11 10.05
CA LEU A 175 -14.44 -7.58 10.71
C LEU A 175 -13.82 -8.55 11.74
N ILE A 176 -14.48 -9.67 12.03
CA ILE A 176 -14.05 -10.62 13.06
C ILE A 176 -13.42 -11.84 12.41
N ALA A 177 -14.06 -12.41 11.38
CA ALA A 177 -13.60 -13.64 10.75
C ALA A 177 -12.44 -13.42 9.78
N ILE A 178 -12.34 -12.25 9.15
CA ILE A 178 -11.32 -11.95 8.16
C ILE A 178 -10.11 -11.32 8.88
N PRO A 179 -8.86 -11.77 8.63
CA PRO A 179 -7.67 -11.16 9.22
C PRO A 179 -7.55 -9.66 8.91
N ASP A 180 -6.93 -8.90 9.81
CA ASP A 180 -6.63 -7.48 9.62
C ASP A 180 -5.48 -7.26 8.62
N VAL A 181 -4.46 -8.13 8.66
CA VAL A 181 -3.32 -8.13 7.75
C VAL A 181 -3.22 -9.46 7.02
N ILE A 182 -3.09 -9.40 5.70
CA ILE A 182 -2.80 -10.57 4.86
C ILE A 182 -1.51 -10.36 4.06
N ASP A 183 -0.84 -11.45 3.69
CA ASP A 183 0.34 -11.39 2.83
C ASP A 183 -0.05 -11.33 1.36
N TYR A 184 0.59 -10.42 0.61
CA TYR A 184 0.53 -10.47 -0.86
C TYR A 184 1.25 -11.75 -1.34
N PRO A 185 0.60 -12.61 -2.13
CA PRO A 185 1.18 -13.88 -2.53
C PRO A 185 2.44 -13.63 -3.36
N ARG A 186 3.54 -14.31 -3.00
CA ARG A 186 4.70 -14.38 -3.88
C ARG A 186 4.33 -15.21 -5.08
N GLN A 187 4.50 -14.69 -6.29
CA GLN A 187 4.48 -15.56 -7.46
C GLN A 187 5.66 -16.53 -7.36
N GLU A 188 5.38 -17.79 -7.06
CA GLU A 188 6.35 -18.84 -7.29
C GLU A 188 6.63 -18.83 -8.80
N LYS A 189 7.86 -18.44 -9.19
CA LYS A 189 8.32 -18.62 -10.57
C LYS A 189 7.96 -20.03 -10.98
N LYS A 190 6.98 -20.15 -11.88
CA LYS A 190 6.44 -21.42 -12.36
C LYS A 190 7.58 -22.41 -12.57
N ARG A 191 7.69 -23.41 -11.68
CA ARG A 191 8.46 -24.64 -11.89
C ARG A 191 7.93 -25.45 -13.10
N GLU A 192 7.10 -24.87 -13.96
CA GLU A 192 6.68 -25.46 -15.24
C GLU A 192 7.88 -25.72 -16.17
N GLY A 193 8.95 -24.91 -16.07
CA GLY A 193 10.19 -25.14 -16.84
C GLY A 193 10.94 -26.41 -16.42
N ALA A 194 11.05 -26.66 -15.12
CA ALA A 194 11.75 -27.83 -14.59
C ALA A 194 10.95 -29.12 -14.83
N VAL A 195 9.62 -29.08 -14.68
CA VAL A 195 8.76 -30.25 -14.92
C VAL A 195 8.68 -30.58 -16.41
N ARG A 196 8.60 -29.58 -17.32
CA ARG A 196 8.70 -29.84 -18.77
C ARG A 196 10.07 -30.36 -19.20
N ALA A 197 11.16 -29.86 -18.60
CA ALA A 197 12.51 -30.35 -18.87
C ALA A 197 12.72 -31.79 -18.36
N LEU A 198 12.15 -32.16 -17.22
CA LEU A 198 12.21 -33.53 -16.69
C LEU A 198 11.41 -34.51 -17.58
N ILE A 199 10.21 -34.10 -18.01
CA ILE A 199 9.36 -34.91 -18.90
C ILE A 199 9.99 -35.09 -20.28
N SER A 200 10.70 -34.08 -20.81
CA SER A 200 11.41 -34.20 -22.10
C SER A 200 12.67 -35.07 -22.00
N TYR A 201 13.33 -35.10 -20.83
CA TYR A 201 14.48 -35.96 -20.57
C TYR A 201 14.06 -37.45 -20.47
N ILE A 202 12.93 -37.75 -19.83
CA ILE A 202 12.41 -39.12 -19.68
C ILE A 202 11.87 -39.68 -21.01
N LYS A 203 11.42 -38.82 -21.93
CA LYS A 203 10.85 -39.24 -23.23
C LYS A 203 11.87 -39.43 -24.36
N ARG A 204 13.19 -39.26 -24.14
CA ARG A 204 14.19 -39.59 -25.16
C ARG A 204 14.42 -41.12 -25.20
N PRO A 205 14.07 -41.83 -26.29
CA PRO A 205 14.44 -43.24 -26.41
C PRO A 205 15.96 -43.32 -26.56
N ARG A 206 16.59 -44.17 -25.74
CA ARG A 206 17.98 -44.60 -25.96
C ARG A 206 18.03 -45.25 -27.33
N LYS A 207 18.65 -44.58 -28.31
CA LYS A 207 19.13 -45.27 -29.51
C LYS A 207 20.28 -46.17 -29.06
N GLY A 208 20.14 -47.46 -29.35
CA GLY A 208 21.15 -48.49 -29.11
C GLY A 208 22.38 -48.31 -29.99
#